data_AF-A0AAD6T117-F1
#
_entry.id   AF-A0AAD6T117-F1
#
_cell.length_a   1.000
_cell.length_b   1.000
_cell.length_c   1.000
_cell.angle_alpha   90.00
_cell.angle_beta   90.00
_cell.angle_gamma   90.00
#
_symmetry.space_group_name_H-M   'P 1'
#
loop_
_entity.id
_entity.type
_entity.pdbx_description
1 polymer ?
#
loop_
_entity_poly.entity_id
_entity_poly.type
_entity_poly.pdbx_seq_one_letter_code
_entity_poly.pdbx_strand_id
1 'polypeptide(L)'
;MGVVSRPDTPTYSGALAAAEFERMRKELEMLKRTMDNGKKQLRKQNKTIEELRAQTAAEAVTREEQARLLVAANSKSRKHEELLQTIEASLQCQICIELLSKPNVLAPCGHVFCLECLQQWFRSAPGTDSDDDMDTEAHEQYLLHRAKACPCCRTRVLRRPVPVFLVKSVVTALRGTPAATPLAIGVQGEEDADPWKGLFLPDYENSDDEDEEIDGFDSSEDEAVQYEQYSSEEDLDDLDDAEEDDEDSDNDGNYGLARWEPPTHVVQFENISSSLWKMQRRGCTPQLIALFNMRYAHDEGLVAHVSSLEATDYEDVGRGRNRLFLGWNIDLEPSDVEGEAEKMYIVRQLRDIKRHPERWVVSERHGFPVRGVMDARRLSPAEEDVEIYDTSDSEAYSNGEEFA
;
A
#
# COMPACT_ATOMS: atom_id res chain seq x y z
N MET A 1 -25.60 38.42 123.50
CA MET A 1 -24.99 37.14 123.09
C MET A 1 -24.37 37.34 121.71
N GLY A 2 -23.19 36.76 121.44
CA GLY A 2 -22.60 36.69 120.10
C GLY A 2 -21.50 37.71 119.79
N VAL A 3 -20.33 37.55 120.44
CA VAL A 3 -19.05 38.08 119.95
C VAL A 3 -18.79 37.44 118.58
N VAL A 4 -18.75 38.23 117.50
CA VAL A 4 -18.19 37.77 116.22
C VAL A 4 -16.84 38.44 116.08
N SER A 5 -15.80 37.71 116.47
CA SER A 5 -14.40 38.05 116.24
C SER A 5 -14.18 38.28 114.75
N ARG A 6 -13.89 39.52 114.34
CA ARG A 6 -13.28 39.78 113.04
C ARG A 6 -11.84 39.25 113.11
N PRO A 7 -11.38 38.48 112.11
CA PRO A 7 -10.00 38.03 112.07
C PRO A 7 -9.10 39.27 112.02
N ASP A 8 -8.04 39.26 112.81
CA ASP A 8 -6.98 40.26 112.80
C ASP A 8 -6.57 40.55 111.36
N THR A 9 -6.96 41.71 110.84
CA THR A 9 -6.29 42.27 109.66
C THR A 9 -4.88 42.60 110.15
N PRO A 10 -3.82 41.93 109.67
CA PRO A 10 -2.48 42.25 110.12
C PRO A 10 -2.24 43.74 109.83
N THR A 11 -2.13 44.55 110.89
CA THR A 11 -1.78 45.96 110.81
C THR A 11 -0.35 46.06 110.33
N TYR A 12 -0.21 46.15 109.02
CA TYR A 12 1.05 46.28 108.32
C TYR A 12 1.60 47.70 108.54
N SER A 13 2.40 47.88 109.60
CA SER A 13 3.06 49.16 109.90
C SER A 13 4.52 48.94 110.35
N GLY A 14 5.42 49.85 109.97
CA GLY A 14 6.85 49.79 110.29
C GLY A 14 7.74 49.14 109.21
N ALA A 15 8.92 48.63 109.57
CA ALA A 15 9.93 48.10 108.65
C ALA A 15 9.44 46.92 107.78
N LEU A 16 8.50 46.12 108.29
CA LEU A 16 7.79 45.10 107.52
C LEU A 16 7.01 45.75 106.35
N ALA A 17 6.42 46.93 106.59
CA ALA A 17 5.64 47.68 105.61
C ALA A 17 6.45 48.11 104.37
N ALA A 18 7.66 48.59 104.64
CA ALA A 18 8.63 48.95 103.62
C ALA A 18 9.17 47.71 102.88
N ALA A 19 9.34 46.58 103.57
CA ALA A 19 9.87 45.35 103.00
C ALA A 19 8.96 44.72 101.92
N GLU A 20 7.64 44.62 102.11
CA GLU A 20 6.78 44.15 101.00
C GLU A 20 6.53 45.21 99.93
N PHE A 21 6.63 46.51 100.25
CA PHE A 21 6.59 47.54 99.20
C PHE A 21 7.80 47.44 98.27
N GLU A 22 8.99 47.20 98.82
CA GLU A 22 10.21 46.89 98.07
C GLU A 22 10.06 45.59 97.26
N ARG A 23 9.42 44.56 97.84
CA ARG A 23 9.11 43.29 97.15
C ARG A 23 8.17 43.52 95.95
N MET A 24 7.05 44.21 96.16
CA MET A 24 6.10 44.55 95.10
C MET A 24 6.73 45.43 94.02
N ARG A 25 7.62 46.35 94.38
CA ARG A 25 8.36 47.17 93.40
C ARG A 25 9.27 46.31 92.53
N LYS A 26 10.00 45.36 93.12
CA LYS A 26 10.81 44.37 92.38
C LYS A 26 9.95 43.48 91.49
N GLU A 27 8.79 43.03 91.98
CA GLU A 27 7.82 42.26 91.20
C GLU A 27 7.29 43.04 90.01
N LEU A 28 6.89 44.31 90.17
CA LEU A 28 6.46 45.19 89.08
C LEU A 28 7.57 45.42 88.06
N GLU A 29 8.82 45.57 88.50
CA GLU A 29 9.96 45.73 87.61
C GLU A 29 10.25 44.45 86.82
N MET A 30 10.15 43.28 87.46
CA MET A 30 10.22 41.98 86.78
C MET A 30 9.08 41.83 85.76
N LEU A 31 7.84 42.17 86.14
CA LEU A 31 6.67 42.11 85.27
C LEU A 31 6.79 43.06 84.07
N LYS A 32 7.40 44.24 84.27
CA LYS A 32 7.69 45.19 83.18
C LYS A 32 8.72 44.61 82.21
N ARG A 33 9.78 43.97 82.72
CA ARG A 33 10.80 43.29 81.89
C ARG A 33 10.21 42.12 81.11
N THR A 34 9.33 41.31 81.71
CA THR A 34 8.65 40.21 81.00
C THR A 34 7.72 40.74 79.92
N MET A 35 6.97 41.82 80.18
CA MET A 35 6.14 42.51 79.20
C MET A 35 6.95 43.06 78.02
N ASP A 36 8.10 43.70 78.27
CA ASP A 36 8.96 44.24 77.21
C ASP A 36 9.61 43.13 76.37
N ASN A 37 9.99 42.02 77.00
CA ASN A 37 10.46 40.82 76.29
C ASN A 37 9.35 40.18 75.45
N GLY A 38 8.12 40.09 76.00
CA GLY A 38 6.95 39.61 75.28
C GLY A 38 6.61 40.48 74.05
N LYS A 39 6.67 41.81 74.18
CA LYS A 39 6.51 42.73 73.04
C LYS A 39 7.57 42.53 71.95
N LYS A 40 8.84 42.34 72.34
CA LYS A 40 9.92 42.04 71.38
C LYS A 40 9.68 40.71 70.67
N GLN A 41 9.21 39.69 71.40
CA GLN A 41 8.90 38.39 70.82
C GLN A 41 7.68 38.44 69.88
N LEU A 42 6.63 39.18 70.25
CA LEU A 42 5.47 39.41 69.39
C LEU A 42 5.86 40.12 68.09
N ARG A 43 6.75 41.12 68.16
CA ARG A 43 7.28 41.80 66.96
C ARG A 43 8.04 40.84 66.03
N LYS A 44 8.87 39.95 66.60
CA LYS A 44 9.58 38.91 65.83
C LYS A 44 8.60 37.94 65.17
N GLN A 45 7.60 37.47 65.93
CA GLN A 45 6.57 36.57 65.43
C GLN A 45 5.75 37.22 64.30
N ASN A 46 5.35 38.48 64.44
CA ASN A 46 4.64 39.21 63.38
C ASN A 46 5.47 39.32 62.10
N LYS A 47 6.78 39.60 62.22
CA LYS A 47 7.68 39.61 61.05
C LYS A 47 7.72 38.24 60.36
N THR A 48 7.83 37.15 61.13
CA THR A 48 7.81 35.79 60.59
C THR A 48 6.47 35.45 59.92
N ILE A 49 5.35 35.90 60.50
CA ILE A 49 4.02 35.70 59.91
C ILE A 49 3.91 36.42 58.56
N GLU A 50 4.43 37.63 58.44
CA GLU A 50 4.46 38.38 57.17
C GLU A 50 5.33 37.69 56.12
N GLU A 51 6.52 37.22 56.49
CA GLU A 51 7.40 36.44 55.60
C GLU A 51 6.73 35.14 55.11
N LEU A 52 6.10 34.38 56.02
CA LEU A 52 5.38 33.15 55.66
C LEU A 52 4.17 33.42 54.75
N ARG A 53 3.44 34.52 54.98
CA ARG A 53 2.33 34.93 54.10
C ARG A 53 2.80 35.30 52.70
N ALA A 54 3.96 35.96 52.58
CA ALA A 54 4.55 36.28 51.29
C ALA A 54 5.00 35.02 50.54
N GLN A 55 5.60 34.06 51.25
CA GLN A 55 6.00 32.77 50.69
C GLN A 55 4.79 31.97 50.18
N THR A 56 3.72 31.84 50.98
CA THR A 56 2.51 31.10 50.56
C THR A 56 1.80 31.78 49.39
N ALA A 57 1.80 33.11 49.32
CA ALA A 57 1.27 33.84 48.17
C ALA A 57 2.10 33.60 46.90
N ALA A 58 3.43 33.60 47.00
CA ALA A 58 4.32 33.29 45.87
C ALA A 58 4.15 31.84 45.38
N GLU A 59 4.06 30.88 46.31
CA GLU A 59 3.79 29.47 46.01
C GLU A 59 2.41 29.26 45.37
N ALA A 60 1.40 30.03 45.76
CA ALA A 60 0.07 29.95 45.14
C ALA A 60 0.12 30.34 43.66
N VAL A 61 0.85 31.41 43.31
CA VAL A 61 1.02 31.87 41.92
C VAL A 61 1.78 30.83 41.09
N THR A 62 2.87 30.27 41.62
CA THR A 62 3.63 29.24 40.88
C THR A 62 2.81 27.97 40.70
N ARG A 63 2.01 27.57 41.70
CA ARG A 63 1.11 26.42 41.60
C ARG A 63 0.01 26.63 40.56
N GLU A 64 -0.53 27.84 40.47
CA GLU A 64 -1.52 28.18 39.43
C GLU A 64 -0.91 28.06 38.02
N GLU A 65 0.31 28.57 37.82
CA GLU A 65 1.00 28.46 36.54
C GLU A 65 1.33 27.01 36.19
N GLN A 66 1.84 26.23 37.15
CA GLN A 66 2.07 24.78 36.95
C GLN A 66 0.77 24.05 36.60
N ALA A 67 -0.35 24.37 37.25
CA ALA A 67 -1.64 23.79 36.93
C ALA A 67 -2.08 24.12 35.50
N ARG A 68 -1.88 25.37 35.03
CA ARG A 68 -2.16 25.76 33.64
C ARG A 68 -1.32 24.98 32.63
N LEU A 69 -0.02 24.83 32.89
CA LEU A 69 0.88 24.06 32.02
C LEU A 69 0.50 22.58 31.97
N LEU A 70 0.12 21.98 33.11
CA LEU A 70 -0.35 20.59 33.15
C LEU A 70 -1.64 20.38 32.35
N VAL A 71 -2.60 21.31 32.47
CA VAL A 71 -3.83 21.27 31.65
C VAL A 71 -3.51 21.35 30.17
N ALA A 72 -2.61 22.26 29.76
CA ALA A 72 -2.19 22.40 28.38
C ALA A 72 -1.47 21.13 27.86
N ALA A 73 -0.55 20.56 28.64
CA ALA A 73 0.15 19.32 28.28
C ALA A 73 -0.82 18.13 28.16
N ASN A 74 -1.75 17.98 29.10
CA ASN A 74 -2.77 16.93 29.04
C ASN A 74 -3.68 17.06 27.82
N SER A 75 -4.04 18.29 27.43
CA SER A 75 -4.84 18.52 26.22
C SER A 75 -4.12 18.08 24.94
N LYS A 76 -2.79 18.28 24.85
CA LYS A 76 -1.98 17.80 23.72
C LYS A 76 -1.81 16.29 23.74
N SER A 77 -1.53 15.72 24.91
CA SER A 77 -1.42 14.28 25.11
C SER A 77 -2.69 13.56 24.66
N ARG A 78 -3.86 14.08 25.04
CA ARG A 78 -5.16 13.54 24.60
C ARG A 78 -5.33 13.55 23.07
N LYS A 79 -4.93 14.62 22.40
CA LYS A 79 -4.98 14.68 20.92
C LYS A 79 -4.06 13.67 20.26
N HIS A 80 -2.87 13.45 20.83
CA HIS A 80 -1.94 12.44 20.33
C HIS A 80 -2.50 11.03 20.53
N GLU A 81 -3.12 10.76 21.67
CA GLU A 81 -3.80 9.50 21.96
C GLU A 81 -4.94 9.23 20.96
N GLU A 82 -5.79 10.23 20.70
CA GLU A 82 -6.87 10.13 19.69
C GLU A 82 -6.33 9.86 18.27
N LEU A 83 -5.21 10.49 17.90
CA LEU A 83 -4.54 10.24 16.62
C LEU A 83 -3.95 8.82 16.55
N LEU A 84 -3.28 8.35 17.60
CA LEU A 84 -2.70 7.01 17.66
C LEU A 84 -3.79 5.94 17.57
N GLN A 85 -4.92 6.12 18.26
CA GLN A 85 -6.07 5.22 18.16
C GLN A 85 -6.65 5.17 16.74
N THR A 86 -6.71 6.31 16.04
CA THR A 86 -7.17 6.36 14.64
C THR A 86 -6.24 5.60 13.71
N ILE A 87 -4.92 5.77 13.88
CA ILE A 87 -3.92 5.05 13.09
C ILE A 87 -3.98 3.55 13.41
N GLU A 88 -4.08 3.18 14.68
CA GLU A 88 -4.18 1.78 15.12
C GLU A 88 -5.39 1.09 14.47
N ALA A 89 -6.56 1.73 14.49
CA ALA A 89 -7.77 1.23 13.85
C ALA A 89 -7.61 1.05 12.32
N SER A 90 -6.87 1.96 11.66
CA SER A 90 -6.61 1.85 10.21
C SER A 90 -5.67 0.71 9.83
N LEU A 91 -4.91 0.18 10.79
CA LEU A 91 -3.94 -0.90 10.62
C LEU A 91 -4.42 -2.23 11.17
N GLN A 92 -5.73 -2.36 11.43
CA GLN A 92 -6.37 -3.62 11.79
C GLN A 92 -6.72 -4.44 10.56
N CYS A 93 -6.40 -5.73 10.62
CA CYS A 93 -6.80 -6.71 9.62
C CYS A 93 -8.32 -6.89 9.64
N GLN A 94 -8.99 -6.77 8.50
CA GLN A 94 -10.46 -6.92 8.44
C GLN A 94 -10.96 -8.37 8.60
N ILE A 95 -10.05 -9.34 8.77
CA ILE A 95 -10.40 -10.74 9.08
C ILE A 95 -10.32 -11.00 10.59
N CYS A 96 -9.16 -10.77 11.21
CA CYS A 96 -8.97 -11.04 12.65
C CYS A 96 -9.28 -9.84 13.55
N ILE A 97 -9.45 -8.64 13.01
CA ILE A 97 -9.69 -7.37 13.73
C ILE A 97 -8.53 -6.97 14.67
N GLU A 98 -7.37 -7.63 14.53
CA GLU A 98 -6.14 -7.29 15.24
C GLU A 98 -5.18 -6.48 14.35
N LEU A 99 -4.19 -5.83 14.96
CA LEU A 99 -3.10 -5.16 14.25
C LEU A 99 -2.37 -6.12 13.30
N LEU A 100 -2.25 -5.70 12.03
CA LEU A 100 -1.68 -6.49 10.94
C LEU A 100 -0.36 -7.21 11.31
N SER A 101 -0.40 -8.55 11.32
CA SER A 101 0.77 -9.41 11.49
C SER A 101 1.22 -9.96 10.13
N LYS A 102 2.49 -9.75 9.76
CA LYS A 102 3.02 -10.07 8.41
C LYS A 102 2.07 -9.56 7.30
N PRO A 103 1.88 -8.24 7.17
CA PRO A 103 0.92 -7.66 6.24
C PRO A 103 1.24 -8.02 4.78
N ASN A 104 0.26 -8.54 4.06
CA ASN A 104 0.34 -8.85 2.64
C ASN A 104 -0.78 -8.13 1.88
N VAL A 105 -0.44 -7.56 0.73
CA VAL A 105 -1.37 -6.84 -0.15
C VAL A 105 -1.89 -7.74 -1.26
N LEU A 106 -3.18 -7.59 -1.58
CA LEU A 106 -3.84 -8.26 -2.69
C LEU A 106 -3.81 -7.39 -3.96
N ALA A 107 -3.44 -7.98 -5.09
CA ALA A 107 -3.54 -7.34 -6.41
C ALA A 107 -4.78 -7.84 -7.17
N PRO A 108 -5.56 -6.97 -7.83
CA PRO A 108 -5.29 -5.55 -8.08
C PRO A 108 -5.87 -4.58 -7.04
N CYS A 109 -6.67 -5.04 -6.07
CA CYS A 109 -7.49 -4.14 -5.24
C CYS A 109 -6.77 -3.40 -4.11
N GLY A 110 -5.52 -3.76 -3.78
CA GLY A 110 -4.71 -3.05 -2.78
C GLY A 110 -5.07 -3.29 -1.31
N HIS A 111 -6.05 -4.14 -1.00
CA HIS A 111 -6.40 -4.45 0.39
C HIS A 111 -5.32 -5.29 1.08
N VAL A 112 -5.02 -4.96 2.34
CA VAL A 112 -3.94 -5.55 3.13
C VAL A 112 -4.50 -6.37 4.29
N PHE A 113 -3.96 -7.58 4.48
CA PHE A 113 -4.38 -8.51 5.52
C PHE A 113 -3.17 -9.22 6.13
N CYS A 114 -3.37 -9.90 7.26
CA CYS A 114 -2.34 -10.79 7.80
C CYS A 114 -2.11 -11.98 6.86
N LEU A 115 -0.87 -12.44 6.78
CA LEU A 115 -0.50 -13.64 6.00
C LEU A 115 -1.40 -14.84 6.33
N GLU A 116 -1.49 -15.17 7.61
CA GLU A 116 -2.22 -16.34 8.11
C GLU A 116 -3.72 -16.22 7.86
N CYS A 117 -4.28 -15.01 7.97
CA CYS A 117 -5.69 -14.76 7.68
C CYS A 117 -6.02 -15.00 6.19
N LEU A 118 -5.13 -14.58 5.28
CA LEU A 118 -5.30 -14.84 3.85
C LEU A 118 -5.18 -16.33 3.53
N GLN A 119 -4.19 -17.01 4.11
CA GLN A 119 -4.02 -18.46 3.94
C GLN A 119 -5.28 -19.22 4.37
N GLN A 120 -5.84 -18.89 5.53
CA GLN A 120 -7.07 -19.53 6.01
C GLN A 120 -8.26 -19.20 5.09
N TRP A 121 -8.44 -17.93 4.74
CA TRP A 121 -9.50 -17.51 3.82
C TRP A 121 -9.46 -18.27 2.47
N PHE A 122 -8.27 -18.40 1.89
CA PHE A 122 -8.06 -19.12 0.64
C PHE A 122 -8.09 -20.64 0.76
N ARG A 123 -8.17 -21.21 1.97
CA ARG A 123 -8.42 -22.64 2.20
C ARG A 123 -9.90 -22.91 2.48
N SER A 124 -10.58 -22.01 3.19
CA SER A 124 -11.93 -22.25 3.71
C SER A 124 -13.09 -21.94 2.75
N ALA A 125 -12.86 -21.34 1.58
CA ALA A 125 -13.98 -21.12 0.65
C ALA A 125 -14.52 -22.48 0.11
N PRO A 126 -15.86 -22.69 0.13
CA PRO A 126 -16.50 -24.00 -0.03
C PRO A 126 -16.13 -24.67 -1.36
N GLY A 127 -15.92 -25.98 -1.34
CA GLY A 127 -16.08 -26.83 -2.50
C GLY A 127 -17.57 -26.95 -2.83
N THR A 128 -17.90 -27.41 -4.03
CA THR A 128 -19.25 -27.87 -4.34
C THR A 128 -19.68 -28.93 -3.31
N ASP A 129 -20.99 -29.08 -3.05
CA ASP A 129 -21.63 -29.92 -1.99
C ASP A 129 -21.23 -31.43 -1.93
N SER A 130 -20.18 -31.86 -2.64
CA SER A 130 -19.59 -33.20 -2.70
C SER A 130 -18.28 -33.33 -1.88
N ASP A 131 -18.05 -32.46 -0.90
CA ASP A 131 -16.77 -32.37 -0.15
C ASP A 131 -16.53 -33.51 0.86
N ASP A 132 -17.52 -34.38 1.12
CA ASP A 132 -17.35 -35.47 2.09
C ASP A 132 -16.60 -36.71 1.54
N ASP A 133 -16.44 -36.85 0.21
CA ASP A 133 -15.90 -38.06 -0.44
C ASP A 133 -14.76 -37.83 -1.46
N MET A 134 -14.19 -36.61 -1.54
CA MET A 134 -13.08 -36.31 -2.48
C MET A 134 -11.71 -36.69 -1.90
N ASP A 135 -10.90 -37.43 -2.66
CA ASP A 135 -9.53 -37.80 -2.28
C ASP A 135 -8.65 -36.55 -2.06
N THR A 136 -7.73 -36.61 -1.08
CA THR A 136 -6.90 -35.48 -0.61
C THR A 136 -6.14 -34.76 -1.74
N GLU A 137 -5.66 -35.51 -2.75
CA GLU A 137 -4.90 -34.97 -3.88
C GLU A 137 -5.76 -34.10 -4.82
N ALA A 138 -7.02 -34.49 -5.04
CA ALA A 138 -7.96 -33.71 -5.83
C ALA A 138 -8.33 -32.39 -5.13
N HIS A 139 -8.41 -32.39 -3.79
CA HIS A 139 -8.64 -31.18 -3.01
C HIS A 139 -7.48 -30.18 -3.12
N GLU A 140 -6.23 -30.64 -3.08
CA GLU A 140 -5.06 -29.78 -3.24
C GLU A 140 -4.98 -29.14 -4.63
N GLN A 141 -5.26 -29.91 -5.69
CA GLN A 141 -5.31 -29.39 -7.06
C GLN A 141 -6.45 -28.37 -7.24
N TYR A 142 -7.62 -28.61 -6.66
CA TYR A 142 -8.72 -27.64 -6.66
C TYR A 142 -8.31 -26.33 -5.97
N LEU A 143 -7.67 -26.41 -4.80
CA LEU A 143 -7.22 -25.23 -4.07
C LEU A 143 -6.18 -24.39 -4.82
N LEU A 144 -5.34 -25.02 -5.66
CA LEU A 144 -4.35 -24.35 -6.49
C LEU A 144 -4.96 -23.55 -7.65
N HIS A 145 -5.94 -24.13 -8.35
CA HIS A 145 -6.48 -23.56 -9.61
C HIS A 145 -7.72 -22.68 -9.41
N ARG A 146 -8.43 -22.83 -8.30
CA ARG A 146 -9.66 -22.06 -8.06
C ARG A 146 -9.38 -20.55 -7.96
N ALA A 147 -10.34 -19.77 -8.46
CA ALA A 147 -10.29 -18.33 -8.33
C ALA A 147 -10.31 -17.90 -6.85
N LYS A 148 -9.37 -17.03 -6.47
CA LYS A 148 -9.30 -16.43 -5.13
C LYS A 148 -9.93 -15.04 -5.15
N ALA A 149 -10.69 -14.69 -4.11
CA ALA A 149 -11.38 -13.41 -4.01
C ALA A 149 -10.96 -12.66 -2.74
N CYS A 150 -10.89 -11.34 -2.84
CA CYS A 150 -10.60 -10.48 -1.70
C CYS A 150 -11.71 -10.56 -0.62
N PRO A 151 -11.37 -10.77 0.67
CA PRO A 151 -12.35 -10.78 1.76
C PRO A 151 -13.14 -9.47 1.91
N CYS A 152 -12.55 -8.33 1.54
CA CYS A 152 -13.17 -7.01 1.73
C CYS A 152 -14.03 -6.60 0.52
N CYS A 153 -13.48 -6.66 -0.69
CA CYS A 153 -14.15 -6.13 -1.88
C CYS A 153 -14.54 -7.19 -2.92
N ARG A 154 -14.29 -8.48 -2.64
CA ARG A 154 -14.54 -9.62 -3.54
C ARG A 154 -13.84 -9.58 -4.90
N THR A 155 -13.02 -8.57 -5.17
CA THR A 155 -12.19 -8.50 -6.38
C THR A 155 -11.35 -9.76 -6.51
N ARG A 156 -11.26 -10.31 -7.73
CA ARG A 156 -10.47 -11.50 -8.04
C ARG A 156 -8.98 -11.21 -7.82
N VAL A 157 -8.33 -12.03 -7.02
CA VAL A 157 -6.89 -11.97 -6.74
C VAL A 157 -6.16 -12.61 -7.91
N LEU A 158 -5.36 -11.82 -8.62
CA LEU A 158 -4.72 -12.25 -9.86
C LEU A 158 -3.33 -12.88 -9.64
N ARG A 159 -2.69 -12.52 -8.53
CA ARG A 159 -1.30 -12.92 -8.22
C ARG A 159 -1.14 -13.23 -6.76
N ARG A 160 -0.06 -13.93 -6.43
CA ARG A 160 0.40 -14.20 -5.06
C ARG A 160 0.44 -12.89 -4.26
N PRO A 161 -0.17 -12.84 -3.05
CA PRO A 161 -0.11 -11.66 -2.21
C PRO A 161 1.32 -11.30 -1.81
N VAL A 162 1.63 -10.01 -1.82
CA VAL A 162 3.00 -9.50 -1.65
C VAL A 162 3.17 -8.89 -0.25
N PRO A 163 4.27 -9.17 0.47
CA PRO A 163 4.50 -8.58 1.79
C PRO A 163 4.73 -7.06 1.71
N VAL A 164 4.07 -6.30 2.58
CA VAL A 164 4.20 -4.84 2.63
C VAL A 164 5.08 -4.42 3.82
N PHE A 165 6.40 -4.38 3.58
CA PHE A 165 7.37 -4.14 4.65
C PHE A 165 7.25 -2.78 5.34
N LEU A 166 6.84 -1.72 4.62
CA LEU A 166 6.62 -0.40 5.22
C LEU A 166 5.49 -0.43 6.26
N VAL A 167 4.37 -1.08 5.94
CA VAL A 167 3.25 -1.25 6.87
C VAL A 167 3.70 -2.08 8.08
N LYS A 168 4.51 -3.13 7.87
CA LYS A 168 5.09 -3.91 8.97
C LYS A 168 5.91 -3.03 9.92
N SER A 169 6.71 -2.10 9.40
CA SER A 169 7.51 -1.18 10.22
C SER A 169 6.63 -0.24 11.06
N VAL A 170 5.56 0.30 10.48
CA VAL A 170 4.61 1.17 11.19
C VAL A 170 3.88 0.39 12.30
N VAL A 171 3.38 -0.81 12.01
CA VAL A 171 2.73 -1.66 13.02
C VAL A 171 3.68 -2.03 14.16
N THR A 172 4.95 -2.30 13.83
CA THR A 172 5.98 -2.59 14.85
C THR A 172 6.22 -1.39 15.76
N ALA A 173 6.25 -0.17 15.21
CA ALA A 173 6.39 1.05 15.99
C ALA A 173 5.19 1.29 16.92
N LEU A 174 3.96 1.01 16.46
CA LEU A 174 2.74 1.15 17.27
C LEU A 174 2.65 0.16 18.44
N ARG A 175 3.19 -1.05 18.27
CA ARG A 175 3.23 -2.06 19.35
C ARG A 175 4.14 -1.66 20.52
N GLY A 176 4.87 -0.55 20.44
CA GLY A 176 5.73 -0.05 21.51
C GLY A 176 6.93 -0.96 21.80
N THR A 177 7.16 -2.00 21.01
CA THR A 177 8.39 -2.77 21.07
C THR A 177 9.53 -1.87 20.59
N PRO A 178 10.63 -1.72 21.35
CA PRO A 178 11.77 -0.96 20.88
C PRO A 178 12.14 -1.50 19.51
N ALA A 179 12.15 -0.62 18.50
CA ALA A 179 12.65 -0.95 17.19
C ALA A 179 14.03 -1.54 17.41
N ALA A 180 14.16 -2.86 17.26
CA ALA A 180 15.45 -3.49 17.18
C ALA A 180 16.19 -2.71 16.09
N THR A 181 17.31 -2.11 16.49
CA THR A 181 18.25 -1.45 15.59
C THR A 181 18.37 -2.31 14.34
N PRO A 182 18.33 -1.76 13.11
CA PRO A 182 18.54 -2.54 11.90
C PRO A 182 20.03 -2.88 11.83
N LEU A 183 20.47 -3.83 12.65
CA LEU A 183 21.80 -4.40 12.67
C LEU A 183 21.66 -5.91 12.84
N ALA A 184 22.34 -6.62 11.95
CA ALA A 184 22.33 -8.06 11.74
C ALA A 184 21.13 -8.59 10.93
N ILE A 185 21.37 -8.73 9.63
CA ILE A 185 20.88 -9.86 8.82
C ILE A 185 21.39 -11.13 9.53
N GLY A 186 20.63 -11.59 10.52
CA GLY A 186 20.77 -12.91 11.09
C GLY A 186 20.03 -13.87 10.16
N VAL A 187 20.79 -14.52 9.28
CA VAL A 187 20.34 -15.73 8.59
C VAL A 187 20.08 -16.77 9.68
N GLN A 188 18.83 -16.88 10.11
CA GLN A 188 18.33 -18.05 10.82
C GLN A 188 17.67 -18.90 9.75
N GLY A 189 18.42 -19.86 9.24
CA GLY A 189 17.90 -20.90 8.38
C GLY A 189 17.02 -21.84 9.19
N GLU A 190 15.79 -21.98 8.73
CA GLU A 190 15.03 -23.23 8.65
C GLU A 190 13.80 -22.93 7.77
N GLU A 191 13.92 -23.37 6.51
CA GLU A 191 12.92 -23.45 5.43
C GLU A 191 12.38 -22.13 4.86
N ASP A 192 13.00 -21.70 3.75
CA ASP A 192 12.41 -20.90 2.66
C ASP A 192 11.19 -21.62 2.03
N ALA A 193 10.25 -22.08 2.85
CA ALA A 193 9.01 -22.66 2.38
C ALA A 193 8.13 -21.52 1.85
N ASP A 194 7.80 -21.61 0.56
CA ASP A 194 6.86 -20.69 -0.09
C ASP A 194 5.56 -20.60 0.74
N PRO A 195 5.22 -19.43 1.33
CA PRO A 195 4.04 -19.28 2.16
C PRO A 195 2.73 -19.48 1.38
N TRP A 196 2.79 -19.48 0.05
CA TRP A 196 1.66 -19.65 -0.84
C TRP A 196 1.60 -21.05 -1.47
N LYS A 197 2.48 -21.97 -1.06
CA LYS A 197 2.49 -23.37 -1.52
C LYS A 197 1.12 -24.03 -1.31
N GLY A 198 0.61 -24.66 -2.38
CA GLY A 198 -0.72 -25.30 -2.39
C GLY A 198 -1.90 -24.33 -2.48
N LEU A 199 -1.65 -23.02 -2.62
CA LEU A 199 -2.71 -22.00 -2.78
C LEU A 199 -2.59 -21.18 -4.06
N PHE A 200 -1.39 -21.08 -4.62
CA PHE A 200 -1.08 -20.41 -5.87
C PHE A 200 -0.03 -21.22 -6.63
N LEU A 201 -0.10 -21.25 -7.96
CA LEU A 201 0.93 -21.89 -8.79
C LEU A 201 2.32 -21.28 -8.52
N PRO A 202 3.40 -22.09 -8.45
CA PRO A 202 4.78 -21.62 -8.31
C PRO A 202 5.19 -20.64 -9.41
N ASP A 203 6.03 -19.66 -9.06
CA ASP A 203 6.54 -18.69 -10.03
C ASP A 203 7.46 -19.34 -11.11
N TYR A 204 7.92 -20.57 -10.88
CA TYR A 204 8.80 -21.33 -11.78
C TYR A 204 8.09 -22.07 -12.92
N GLU A 205 6.76 -22.22 -12.89
CA GLU A 205 6.00 -22.80 -14.02
C GLU A 205 5.71 -21.77 -15.12
N ASN A 206 6.31 -20.57 -15.02
CA ASN A 206 6.37 -19.58 -16.12
C ASN A 206 7.76 -19.56 -16.79
N SER A 207 8.66 -20.50 -16.51
CA SER A 207 9.90 -20.70 -17.26
C SER A 207 9.82 -21.98 -18.11
N ASP A 208 9.62 -21.80 -19.41
CA ASP A 208 10.14 -22.60 -20.53
C ASP A 208 10.00 -24.13 -20.54
N ASP A 209 8.95 -24.74 -20.00
CA ASP A 209 8.66 -26.16 -20.26
C ASP A 209 7.17 -26.36 -20.64
N GLU A 210 6.98 -26.63 -21.95
CA GLU A 210 5.89 -27.34 -22.62
C GLU A 210 4.50 -27.34 -21.95
N ASP A 211 3.58 -26.56 -22.55
CA ASP A 211 2.14 -26.57 -22.27
C ASP A 211 1.54 -27.99 -22.43
N GLU A 212 1.50 -28.79 -21.36
CA GLU A 212 0.48 -29.84 -21.23
C GLU A 212 -0.85 -29.18 -20.81
N GLU A 213 -1.76 -29.07 -21.77
CA GLU A 213 -3.16 -28.69 -21.57
C GLU A 213 -3.81 -29.55 -20.48
N ILE A 214 -4.12 -28.96 -19.32
CA ILE A 214 -5.15 -29.50 -18.42
C ILE A 214 -6.50 -28.87 -18.78
N ASP A 215 -7.32 -29.70 -19.43
CA ASP A 215 -8.72 -29.47 -19.74
C ASP A 215 -9.54 -29.20 -18.46
N GLY A 216 -9.84 -27.93 -18.23
CA GLY A 216 -10.77 -27.46 -17.20
C GLY A 216 -12.17 -27.29 -17.75
N PHE A 217 -12.91 -28.40 -17.80
CA PHE A 217 -14.36 -28.54 -17.80
C PHE A 217 -15.10 -27.33 -17.18
N ASP A 218 -15.79 -26.53 -18.00
CA ASP A 218 -16.82 -25.58 -17.56
C ASP A 218 -18.17 -26.09 -18.07
N SER A 219 -18.91 -26.74 -17.16
CA SER A 219 -20.32 -27.02 -17.33
C SER A 219 -21.09 -26.11 -16.39
N SER A 220 -21.67 -25.03 -16.94
CA SER A 220 -22.97 -24.52 -16.51
C SER A 220 -23.55 -23.53 -17.53
N GLU A 221 -24.31 -24.08 -18.49
CA GLU A 221 -25.62 -23.54 -18.89
C GLU A 221 -26.51 -23.57 -17.62
N ASP A 222 -27.37 -22.63 -17.21
CA ASP A 222 -28.15 -21.56 -17.83
C ASP A 222 -28.53 -20.52 -16.74
N GLU A 223 -28.76 -19.25 -17.10
CA GLU A 223 -30.10 -18.64 -17.07
C GLU A 223 -30.07 -17.21 -17.59
N ALA A 224 -30.92 -16.99 -18.60
CA ALA A 224 -31.15 -15.73 -19.27
C ALA A 224 -31.82 -14.70 -18.36
N VAL A 225 -31.34 -13.45 -18.41
CA VAL A 225 -32.16 -12.28 -18.08
C VAL A 225 -32.07 -11.26 -19.22
N GLN A 226 -33.10 -11.33 -20.07
CA GLN A 226 -33.49 -10.31 -21.03
C GLN A 226 -34.10 -9.13 -20.26
N TYR A 227 -33.57 -7.91 -20.43
CA TYR A 227 -34.38 -6.70 -20.28
C TYR A 227 -33.88 -5.58 -21.18
N GLU A 228 -34.84 -4.94 -21.84
CA GLU A 228 -34.71 -4.08 -23.00
C GLU A 228 -34.36 -2.62 -22.68
N GLN A 229 -33.56 -2.03 -23.59
CA GLN A 229 -33.76 -0.77 -24.31
C GLN A 229 -34.33 0.48 -23.59
N TYR A 230 -33.51 1.54 -23.57
CA TYR A 230 -33.84 2.94 -23.96
C TYR A 230 -32.53 3.58 -24.49
N SER A 231 -32.34 3.77 -25.80
CA SER A 231 -32.71 4.93 -26.64
C SER A 231 -32.06 6.26 -26.22
N SER A 232 -31.07 6.69 -27.01
CA SER A 232 -30.94 8.09 -27.46
C SER A 232 -30.07 8.11 -28.72
N GLU A 233 -30.76 8.24 -29.85
CA GLU A 233 -30.21 8.59 -31.16
C GLU A 233 -29.79 10.07 -31.09
N GLU A 234 -28.50 10.36 -31.26
CA GLU A 234 -28.05 11.68 -31.70
C GLU A 234 -27.08 11.46 -32.87
N ASP A 235 -27.61 11.74 -34.06
CA ASP A 235 -26.87 11.98 -35.29
C ASP A 235 -25.74 12.99 -35.04
N LEU A 236 -24.50 12.57 -35.31
CA LEU A 236 -23.41 13.49 -35.61
C LEU A 236 -22.75 13.04 -36.90
N ASP A 237 -23.03 13.86 -37.90
CA ASP A 237 -22.58 13.83 -39.28
C ASP A 237 -21.05 13.75 -39.45
N ASP A 238 -20.65 13.05 -40.52
CA ASP A 238 -19.60 13.40 -41.49
C ASP A 238 -18.45 14.29 -41.01
N LEU A 239 -17.31 13.69 -40.61
CA LEU A 239 -15.92 14.19 -40.75
C LEU A 239 -15.00 12.98 -40.43
N ASP A 240 -14.05 12.48 -41.20
CA ASP A 240 -13.29 13.00 -42.33
C ASP A 240 -12.77 11.78 -43.11
N ASP A 241 -13.17 11.67 -44.38
CA ASP A 241 -12.70 10.70 -45.36
C ASP A 241 -11.37 11.25 -45.90
N ALA A 242 -10.28 11.02 -45.16
CA ALA A 242 -8.94 11.30 -45.64
C ALA A 242 -8.44 10.04 -46.37
N GLU A 243 -8.73 10.01 -47.67
CA GLU A 243 -8.04 9.23 -48.68
C GLU A 243 -6.52 9.50 -48.58
N GLU A 244 -5.80 8.66 -47.83
CA GLU A 244 -4.37 8.51 -48.04
C GLU A 244 -4.20 7.60 -49.27
N ASP A 245 -3.98 8.25 -50.41
CA ASP A 245 -3.40 7.68 -51.63
C ASP A 245 -2.09 6.97 -51.25
N ASP A 246 -2.15 5.68 -50.92
CA ASP A 246 -0.98 4.82 -51.01
C ASP A 246 -0.81 4.43 -52.48
N GLU A 247 0.05 5.20 -53.15
CA GLU A 247 0.55 4.88 -54.48
C GLU A 247 1.00 3.41 -54.51
N ASP A 248 0.32 2.61 -55.33
CA ASP A 248 0.69 1.25 -55.70
C ASP A 248 2.16 1.18 -56.12
N SER A 249 3.04 0.87 -55.17
CA SER A 249 4.34 0.31 -55.46
C SER A 249 4.14 -1.20 -55.51
N ASP A 250 4.03 -1.73 -56.73
CA ASP A 250 4.13 -3.14 -57.11
C ASP A 250 5.44 -3.77 -56.60
N ASN A 251 5.60 -3.89 -55.28
CA ASN A 251 6.58 -4.76 -54.68
C ASN A 251 5.86 -6.07 -54.40
N ASP A 252 5.88 -6.97 -55.40
CA ASP A 252 5.61 -8.41 -55.26
C ASP A 252 6.74 -9.05 -54.43
N GLY A 253 7.01 -8.43 -53.28
CA GLY A 253 8.12 -8.67 -52.39
C GLY A 253 7.83 -9.92 -51.60
N ASN A 254 8.78 -10.84 -51.62
CA ASN A 254 8.73 -12.07 -50.86
C ASN A 254 8.64 -11.75 -49.35
N TYR A 255 7.44 -11.70 -48.77
CA TYR A 255 7.26 -11.46 -47.34
C TYR A 255 7.71 -12.69 -46.55
N GLY A 256 8.67 -12.48 -45.63
CA GLY A 256 9.25 -13.52 -44.79
C GLY A 256 8.87 -13.33 -43.33
N LEU A 257 9.11 -14.36 -42.51
CA LEU A 257 9.02 -14.20 -41.05
C LEU A 257 9.94 -13.06 -40.60
N ALA A 258 9.37 -12.13 -39.85
CA ALA A 258 10.12 -11.04 -39.23
C ALA A 258 11.25 -11.62 -38.37
N ARG A 259 12.41 -10.95 -38.38
CA ARG A 259 13.59 -11.33 -37.61
C ARG A 259 13.73 -10.43 -36.38
N TRP A 260 14.54 -10.88 -35.42
CA TRP A 260 14.84 -10.08 -34.25
C TRP A 260 15.49 -8.73 -34.64
N GLU A 261 15.00 -7.66 -34.02
CA GLU A 261 15.54 -6.31 -34.16
C GLU A 261 15.96 -5.75 -32.79
N PRO A 262 17.00 -4.90 -32.71
CA PRO A 262 17.39 -4.25 -31.47
C PRO A 262 16.32 -3.26 -30.99
N PRO A 263 16.23 -2.99 -29.66
CA PRO A 263 15.27 -2.02 -29.12
C PRO A 263 15.54 -0.60 -29.66
N THR A 264 14.51 0.06 -30.20
CA THR A 264 14.63 1.39 -30.83
C THR A 264 14.42 2.57 -29.88
N HIS A 265 13.88 2.34 -28.68
CA HIS A 265 13.47 3.41 -27.75
C HIS A 265 14.40 3.52 -26.54
N VAL A 266 14.78 4.77 -26.22
CA VAL A 266 15.59 5.09 -25.04
C VAL A 266 14.66 5.34 -23.85
N VAL A 267 14.74 4.48 -22.84
CA VAL A 267 14.01 4.61 -21.57
C VAL A 267 15.04 4.86 -20.46
N GLN A 268 14.72 5.69 -19.47
CA GLN A 268 15.56 5.91 -18.29
C GLN A 268 15.32 4.81 -17.26
N PHE A 269 16.38 4.21 -16.71
CA PHE A 269 16.28 3.06 -15.81
C PHE A 269 15.65 3.47 -14.47
N GLU A 270 14.33 3.36 -14.40
CA GLU A 270 13.55 3.49 -13.17
C GLU A 270 13.10 2.09 -12.73
N ASN A 271 12.90 1.88 -11.42
CA ASN A 271 12.60 0.60 -10.75
C ASN A 271 11.38 -0.17 -11.32
N ILE A 272 11.53 -0.69 -12.52
CA ILE A 272 10.51 -1.35 -13.34
C ILE A 272 10.94 -2.82 -13.50
N SER A 273 9.98 -3.74 -13.60
CA SER A 273 10.30 -5.16 -13.80
C SER A 273 11.12 -5.35 -15.08
N SER A 274 12.04 -6.31 -15.07
CA SER A 274 12.90 -6.60 -16.23
C SER A 274 12.11 -6.86 -17.51
N SER A 275 10.92 -7.46 -17.40
CA SER A 275 9.99 -7.69 -18.52
C SER A 275 9.36 -6.40 -19.06
N LEU A 276 8.87 -5.52 -18.18
CA LEU A 276 8.25 -4.25 -18.57
C LEU A 276 9.30 -3.31 -19.17
N TRP A 277 10.51 -3.32 -18.61
CA TRP A 277 11.66 -2.60 -19.11
C TRP A 277 12.01 -2.97 -20.56
N LYS A 278 12.08 -4.28 -20.86
CA LYS A 278 12.35 -4.78 -22.22
C LYS A 278 11.29 -4.34 -23.23
N MET A 279 10.02 -4.38 -22.85
CA MET A 279 8.91 -3.95 -23.72
C MET A 279 8.90 -2.43 -23.96
N GLN A 280 9.15 -1.63 -22.93
CA GLN A 280 9.17 -0.16 -23.08
C GLN A 280 10.28 0.34 -24.01
N ARG A 281 11.46 -0.31 -23.97
CA ARG A 281 12.57 0.00 -24.89
C ARG A 281 12.29 -0.37 -26.35
N ARG A 282 11.19 -1.07 -26.60
CA ARG A 282 10.72 -1.50 -27.92
C ARG A 282 9.44 -0.76 -28.33
N GLY A 283 9.13 0.36 -27.65
CA GLY A 283 8.01 1.27 -27.96
C GLY A 283 6.67 0.90 -27.35
N CYS A 284 6.60 -0.11 -26.49
CA CYS A 284 5.37 -0.43 -25.77
C CYS A 284 5.12 0.54 -24.61
N THR A 285 4.04 1.33 -24.65
CA THR A 285 3.65 2.15 -23.50
C THR A 285 3.09 1.29 -22.36
N PRO A 286 3.17 1.73 -21.09
CA PRO A 286 2.56 1.02 -19.96
C PRO A 286 1.07 0.71 -20.17
N GLN A 287 0.35 1.61 -20.83
CA GLN A 287 -1.06 1.51 -21.16
C GLN A 287 -1.30 0.39 -22.17
N LEU A 288 -0.51 0.34 -23.26
CA LEU A 288 -0.60 -0.71 -24.28
C LEU A 288 -0.35 -2.09 -23.66
N ILE A 289 0.65 -2.18 -22.76
CA ILE A 289 0.99 -3.41 -22.05
C ILE A 289 -0.16 -3.88 -21.16
N ALA A 290 -0.77 -2.95 -20.42
CA ALA A 290 -1.86 -3.27 -19.50
C ALA A 290 -3.17 -3.66 -20.23
N LEU A 291 -3.53 -2.93 -21.30
CA LEU A 291 -4.78 -3.12 -22.03
C LEU A 291 -4.80 -4.44 -22.81
N PHE A 292 -3.68 -4.78 -23.46
CA PHE A 292 -3.59 -5.94 -24.36
C PHE A 292 -2.80 -7.11 -23.78
N ASN A 293 -2.46 -7.06 -22.49
CA ASN A 293 -1.67 -8.09 -21.82
C ASN A 293 -0.42 -8.46 -22.65
N MET A 294 0.32 -7.42 -23.04
CA MET A 294 1.48 -7.57 -23.93
C MET A 294 2.53 -8.47 -23.28
N ARG A 295 3.17 -9.30 -24.10
CA ARG A 295 4.33 -10.09 -23.72
C ARG A 295 5.45 -9.86 -24.70
N TYR A 296 6.67 -10.07 -24.24
CA TYR A 296 7.85 -10.05 -25.08
C TYR A 296 8.63 -11.34 -24.85
N ALA A 297 8.89 -12.05 -25.94
CA ALA A 297 9.85 -13.15 -26.00
C ALA A 297 10.86 -12.82 -27.11
N HIS A 298 12.11 -13.26 -26.95
CA HIS A 298 13.18 -12.91 -27.89
C HIS A 298 12.98 -13.57 -29.25
N ASP A 299 12.44 -14.78 -29.27
CA ASP A 299 12.14 -15.62 -30.42
C ASP A 299 10.79 -15.30 -31.09
N GLU A 300 9.81 -14.84 -30.33
CA GLU A 300 8.47 -14.52 -30.87
C GLU A 300 8.20 -13.02 -31.07
N GLY A 301 9.00 -12.14 -30.46
CA GLY A 301 8.79 -10.70 -30.46
C GLY A 301 7.71 -10.24 -29.48
N LEU A 302 7.08 -9.13 -29.81
CA LEU A 302 6.01 -8.48 -29.06
C LEU A 302 4.66 -9.11 -29.41
N VAL A 303 3.96 -9.61 -28.39
CA VAL A 303 2.70 -10.34 -28.54
C VAL A 303 1.58 -9.62 -27.80
N ALA A 304 0.56 -9.16 -28.53
CA ALA A 304 -0.65 -8.55 -27.99
C ALA A 304 -1.80 -9.57 -27.95
N HIS A 305 -2.69 -9.46 -26.96
CA HIS A 305 -3.85 -10.33 -26.83
C HIS A 305 -5.15 -9.57 -27.13
N VAL A 306 -5.90 -10.03 -28.13
CA VAL A 306 -7.13 -9.38 -28.61
C VAL A 306 -8.35 -10.30 -28.56
N SER A 307 -9.52 -9.70 -28.34
CA SER A 307 -10.85 -10.32 -28.32
C SER A 307 -11.22 -10.95 -29.66
N SER A 308 -11.00 -10.23 -30.76
CA SER A 308 -11.32 -10.68 -32.12
C SER A 308 -10.29 -10.14 -33.10
N LEU A 309 -9.90 -10.95 -34.11
CA LEU A 309 -9.14 -10.46 -35.26
C LEU A 309 -10.03 -9.68 -36.25
N GLU A 310 -11.34 -9.77 -36.09
CA GLU A 310 -12.31 -9.08 -36.95
C GLU A 310 -12.73 -7.72 -36.39
N ALA A 311 -12.29 -7.34 -35.20
CA ALA A 311 -12.65 -6.07 -34.59
C ALA A 311 -12.10 -4.90 -35.43
N THR A 312 -12.99 -4.01 -35.87
CA THR A 312 -12.65 -2.82 -36.67
C THR A 312 -12.77 -1.51 -35.88
N ASP A 313 -13.40 -1.59 -34.70
CA ASP A 313 -13.78 -0.45 -33.87
C ASP A 313 -13.27 -0.64 -32.43
N TYR A 314 -12.98 0.48 -31.76
CA TYR A 314 -12.31 0.53 -30.46
C TYR A 314 -13.05 -0.13 -29.30
N GLU A 315 -14.37 -0.28 -29.40
CA GLU A 315 -15.20 -0.91 -28.36
C GLU A 315 -15.01 -2.43 -28.34
N ASP A 316 -14.70 -3.02 -29.49
CA ASP A 316 -14.50 -4.46 -29.67
C ASP A 316 -13.04 -4.88 -29.58
N VAL A 317 -12.11 -3.93 -29.51
CA VAL A 317 -10.68 -4.15 -29.31
C VAL A 317 -10.38 -4.17 -27.81
N GLY A 318 -10.31 -5.37 -27.25
CA GLY A 318 -10.04 -5.60 -25.83
C GLY A 318 -9.22 -6.87 -25.61
N ARG A 319 -8.92 -7.18 -24.34
CA ARG A 319 -8.14 -8.37 -24.00
C ARG A 319 -8.91 -9.65 -24.38
N GLY A 320 -8.28 -10.52 -25.15
CA GLY A 320 -8.88 -11.80 -25.54
C GLY A 320 -7.88 -12.94 -25.67
N ARG A 321 -8.29 -13.97 -26.42
CA ARG A 321 -7.53 -15.23 -26.57
C ARG A 321 -6.68 -15.25 -27.85
N ASN A 322 -7.00 -14.39 -28.82
CA ASN A 322 -6.26 -14.28 -30.07
C ASN A 322 -4.94 -13.54 -29.83
N ARG A 323 -3.86 -13.98 -30.48
CA ARG A 323 -2.54 -13.36 -30.37
C ARG A 323 -2.19 -12.62 -31.64
N LEU A 324 -1.71 -11.39 -31.48
CA LEU A 324 -1.09 -10.59 -32.53
C LEU A 324 0.41 -10.54 -32.27
N PHE A 325 1.20 -11.06 -33.20
CA PHE A 325 2.66 -10.94 -33.15
C PHE A 325 3.06 -9.73 -33.98
N LEU A 326 3.51 -8.69 -33.29
CA LEU A 326 3.72 -7.35 -33.83
C LEU A 326 5.16 -7.10 -34.27
N GLY A 327 6.02 -8.12 -34.26
CA GLY A 327 7.47 -7.97 -34.47
C GLY A 327 8.21 -7.53 -33.21
N TRP A 328 9.39 -6.94 -33.35
CA TRP A 328 10.30 -6.68 -32.23
C TRP A 328 10.31 -5.24 -31.74
N ASN A 329 9.73 -4.31 -32.51
CA ASN A 329 9.57 -2.91 -32.16
C ASN A 329 8.20 -2.39 -32.60
N ILE A 330 7.65 -1.44 -31.84
CA ILE A 330 6.42 -0.72 -32.12
C ILE A 330 6.75 0.76 -32.19
N ASP A 331 6.27 1.43 -33.23
CA ASP A 331 6.33 2.88 -33.34
C ASP A 331 4.89 3.42 -33.25
N LEU A 332 4.62 4.20 -32.20
CA LEU A 332 3.33 4.87 -32.02
C LEU A 332 3.40 6.26 -32.65
N GLU A 333 2.44 6.60 -33.49
CA GLU A 333 2.40 7.91 -34.16
C GLU A 333 1.98 9.03 -33.19
N PRO A 334 2.60 10.21 -33.28
CA PRO A 334 2.30 11.34 -32.40
C PRO A 334 0.99 12.09 -32.74
N SER A 335 0.30 11.74 -33.83
CA SER A 335 -0.99 12.33 -34.25
C SER A 335 -2.21 11.76 -33.52
N ASP A 336 -2.01 10.78 -32.62
CA ASP A 336 -3.06 10.22 -31.78
C ASP A 336 -3.35 11.16 -30.59
N VAL A 337 -4.08 12.24 -30.86
CA VAL A 337 -4.44 13.26 -29.88
C VAL A 337 -5.55 12.71 -28.95
N GLU A 338 -5.26 12.70 -27.64
CA GLU A 338 -6.14 12.33 -26.51
C GLU A 338 -6.37 10.81 -26.26
N GLY A 339 -5.44 10.21 -25.51
CA GLY A 339 -5.73 9.12 -24.56
C GLY A 339 -6.02 7.72 -25.12
N GLU A 340 -6.14 7.56 -26.44
CA GLU A 340 -6.52 6.30 -27.08
C GLU A 340 -5.53 5.78 -28.13
N ALA A 341 -4.35 6.39 -28.24
CA ALA A 341 -3.26 6.01 -29.16
C ALA A 341 -2.96 4.50 -29.15
N GLU A 342 -2.97 3.89 -27.96
CA GLU A 342 -2.68 2.47 -27.79
C GLU A 342 -3.73 1.54 -28.39
N LYS A 343 -5.02 1.92 -28.30
CA LYS A 343 -6.09 1.16 -28.94
C LYS A 343 -6.10 1.41 -30.44
N MET A 344 -5.86 2.65 -30.86
CA MET A 344 -5.74 3.06 -32.25
C MET A 344 -4.72 2.20 -32.99
N TYR A 345 -3.53 2.03 -32.38
CA TYR A 345 -2.48 1.20 -32.93
C TYR A 345 -2.96 -0.24 -33.18
N ILE A 346 -3.59 -0.89 -32.20
CA ILE A 346 -4.09 -2.26 -32.36
C ILE A 346 -5.21 -2.32 -33.41
N VAL A 347 -6.15 -1.36 -33.41
CA VAL A 347 -7.21 -1.27 -34.44
C VAL A 347 -6.60 -1.17 -35.84
N ARG A 348 -5.55 -0.38 -36.02
CA ARG A 348 -4.83 -0.23 -37.29
C ARG A 348 -4.22 -1.56 -37.73
N GLN A 349 -3.56 -2.29 -36.82
CA GLN A 349 -3.02 -3.61 -37.13
C GLN A 349 -4.13 -4.61 -37.52
N LEU A 350 -5.29 -4.57 -36.86
CA LEU A 350 -6.44 -5.42 -37.21
C LEU A 350 -7.04 -5.05 -38.57
N ARG A 351 -7.07 -3.77 -38.94
CA ARG A 351 -7.46 -3.31 -40.28
C ARG A 351 -6.45 -3.75 -41.33
N ASP A 352 -5.16 -3.69 -41.02
CA ASP A 352 -4.07 -4.11 -41.90
C ASP A 352 -4.15 -5.62 -42.21
N ILE A 353 -4.47 -6.47 -41.22
CA ILE A 353 -4.74 -7.90 -41.44
C ILE A 353 -5.83 -8.13 -42.52
N LYS A 354 -6.85 -7.26 -42.55
CA LYS A 354 -7.95 -7.38 -43.53
C LYS A 354 -7.60 -6.78 -44.90
N ARG A 355 -6.89 -5.65 -44.91
CA ARG A 355 -6.55 -4.91 -46.15
C ARG A 355 -5.36 -5.53 -46.88
N HIS A 356 -4.39 -6.05 -46.13
CA HIS A 356 -3.11 -6.56 -46.61
C HIS A 356 -2.80 -7.95 -46.04
N PRO A 357 -3.59 -9.00 -46.37
CA PRO A 357 -3.36 -10.34 -45.86
C PRO A 357 -1.99 -10.92 -46.26
N GLU A 358 -1.36 -10.43 -47.32
CA GLU A 358 0.01 -10.78 -47.74
C GLU A 358 1.08 -10.41 -46.70
N ARG A 359 0.78 -9.45 -45.82
CA ARG A 359 1.68 -9.01 -44.73
C ARG A 359 1.50 -9.83 -43.45
N TRP A 360 0.60 -10.81 -43.43
CA TRP A 360 0.23 -11.54 -42.22
C TRP A 360 0.10 -13.04 -42.45
N VAL A 361 0.62 -13.83 -41.51
CA VAL A 361 0.32 -15.26 -41.41
C VAL A 361 -0.71 -15.45 -40.31
N VAL A 362 -1.93 -15.81 -40.71
CA VAL A 362 -3.01 -16.11 -39.77
C VAL A 362 -3.19 -17.63 -39.70
N SER A 363 -3.01 -18.19 -38.51
CA SER A 363 -3.13 -19.62 -38.24
C SER A 363 -4.06 -19.90 -37.08
N GLU A 364 -4.90 -20.93 -37.20
CA GLU A 364 -5.67 -21.43 -36.06
C GLU A 364 -4.71 -22.12 -35.08
N ARG A 365 -4.87 -21.83 -33.78
CA ARG A 365 -4.03 -22.44 -32.76
C ARG A 365 -4.48 -23.88 -32.54
N HIS A 366 -3.67 -24.83 -33.00
CA HIS A 366 -3.86 -26.25 -32.74
C HIS A 366 -3.31 -26.61 -31.35
N GLY A 367 -4.05 -27.42 -30.57
CA GLY A 367 -3.73 -27.67 -29.16
C GLY A 367 -4.20 -26.56 -28.22
N PHE A 368 -5.41 -26.04 -28.48
CA PHE A 368 -6.15 -25.23 -27.52
C PHE A 368 -7.58 -25.79 -27.43
N PRO A 369 -8.21 -25.93 -26.24
CA PRO A 369 -9.49 -26.66 -26.10
C PRO A 369 -10.69 -25.91 -26.70
N VAL A 370 -10.48 -24.64 -27.09
CA VAL A 370 -11.51 -23.76 -27.66
C VAL A 370 -11.22 -23.56 -29.14
N ARG A 371 -12.13 -24.03 -30.01
CA ARG A 371 -12.09 -23.75 -31.45
C ARG A 371 -12.21 -22.26 -31.74
N GLY A 372 -11.51 -21.79 -32.78
CA GLY A 372 -11.60 -20.39 -33.23
C GLY A 372 -10.66 -19.41 -32.52
N VAL A 373 -9.62 -19.89 -31.83
CA VAL A 373 -8.51 -19.04 -31.37
C VAL A 373 -7.48 -18.93 -32.48
N MET A 374 -7.18 -17.69 -32.85
CA MET A 374 -6.32 -17.38 -33.99
C MET A 374 -5.02 -16.71 -33.54
N ASP A 375 -3.94 -17.05 -34.21
CA ASP A 375 -2.64 -16.39 -34.11
C ASP A 375 -2.39 -15.65 -35.43
N ALA A 376 -2.18 -14.33 -35.38
CA ALA A 376 -1.81 -13.53 -36.53
C ALA A 376 -0.38 -13.00 -36.36
N ARG A 377 0.52 -13.40 -37.25
CA ARG A 377 1.94 -13.01 -37.23
C ARG A 377 2.24 -12.02 -38.36
N ARG A 378 2.76 -10.84 -38.01
CA ARG A 378 3.21 -9.84 -38.99
C ARG A 378 4.46 -10.35 -39.72
N LEU A 379 4.45 -10.24 -41.04
CA LEU A 379 5.58 -10.54 -41.91
C LEU A 379 6.35 -9.25 -42.23
N SER A 380 7.65 -9.37 -42.43
CA SER A 380 8.49 -8.28 -42.90
C SER A 380 8.85 -8.49 -44.37
N PRO A 381 9.02 -7.41 -45.16
CA PRO A 381 9.57 -7.52 -46.51
C PRO A 381 10.93 -8.24 -46.46
N ALA A 382 11.16 -9.23 -47.33
CA ALA A 382 12.50 -9.81 -47.46
C ALA A 382 13.39 -8.84 -48.26
N GLU A 383 13.92 -7.83 -47.59
CA GLU A 383 14.99 -7.00 -48.14
C GLU A 383 16.33 -7.76 -48.08
N GLU A 384 17.14 -7.64 -49.13
CA GLU A 384 18.43 -8.35 -49.30
C GLU A 384 19.52 -7.89 -48.32
N ASP A 385 19.34 -6.78 -47.59
CA ASP A 385 20.38 -6.15 -46.76
C ASP A 385 19.93 -5.88 -45.30
N VAL A 386 19.41 -6.89 -44.59
CA VAL A 386 19.15 -6.77 -43.15
C VAL A 386 20.38 -7.17 -42.34
N GLU A 387 20.90 -6.25 -41.54
CA GLU A 387 22.03 -6.46 -40.62
C GLU A 387 21.78 -7.71 -39.73
N ILE A 388 22.68 -8.68 -39.79
CA ILE A 388 22.60 -9.90 -38.97
C ILE A 388 23.03 -9.53 -37.54
N TYR A 389 22.06 -9.25 -36.67
CA TYR A 389 22.32 -9.07 -35.26
C TYR A 389 22.42 -10.44 -34.57
N ASP A 390 23.64 -10.86 -34.24
CA ASP A 390 23.90 -12.09 -33.50
C ASP A 390 24.14 -11.75 -32.02
N THR A 391 23.09 -11.28 -31.31
CA THR A 391 23.20 -11.03 -29.86
C THR A 391 21.87 -11.22 -29.15
N SER A 392 21.88 -11.99 -28.05
CA SER A 392 20.80 -11.96 -27.06
C SER A 392 20.68 -10.55 -26.47
N ASP A 393 19.50 -10.17 -25.94
CA ASP A 393 19.25 -8.84 -25.31
C ASP A 393 20.28 -8.43 -24.23
N SER A 394 21.17 -9.36 -23.82
CA SER A 394 22.23 -9.22 -22.82
C SER A 394 23.54 -8.61 -23.35
N GLU A 395 23.83 -8.69 -24.67
CA GLU A 395 25.18 -8.38 -25.19
C GLU A 395 25.33 -7.00 -25.83
N ALA A 396 24.24 -6.26 -26.04
CA ALA A 396 24.31 -4.93 -26.67
C ALA A 396 24.80 -3.79 -25.74
N TYR A 397 25.02 -4.03 -24.43
CA TYR A 397 25.34 -2.95 -23.48
C TYR A 397 26.40 -3.28 -22.41
N SER A 398 27.20 -4.33 -22.59
CA SER A 398 28.41 -4.52 -21.78
C SER A 398 29.59 -3.61 -22.19
N ASN A 399 29.45 -2.84 -23.27
CA ASN A 399 30.40 -1.79 -23.63
C ASN A 399 29.78 -0.41 -23.40
N GLY A 400 29.99 0.11 -22.19
CA GLY A 400 30.02 1.55 -21.99
C GLY A 400 31.22 2.10 -22.75
N GLU A 401 31.01 2.57 -23.97
CA GLU A 401 31.94 3.50 -24.60
C GLU A 401 31.53 4.92 -24.27
N GLU A 402 32.40 5.56 -23.48
CA GLU A 402 32.48 6.98 -23.24
C GLU A 402 32.48 7.75 -24.57
N PHE A 403 31.42 8.53 -24.81
CA PHE A 403 31.55 9.68 -25.69
C PHE A 403 32.01 10.87 -24.83
N ALA A 404 33.30 11.17 -24.99
CA ALA A 404 33.94 12.41 -24.58
C ALA A 404 33.46 13.61 -25.42
#